data_AF-A0A7S1I7F3-F1
#
_entry.id   AF-A0A7S1I7F3-F1
#
_cell.length_a   1.000
_cell.length_b   1.000
_cell.length_c   1.000
_cell.angle_alpha   90.00
_cell.angle_beta   90.00
_cell.angle_gamma   90.00
#
_symmetry.space_group_name_H-M   'P 1'
#
loop_
_entity.id
_entity.type
_entity.pdbx_description
1 polymer ?
#
loop_
_entity_poly.entity_id
_entity_poly.type
_entity_poly.pdbx_seq_one_letter_code
_entity_poly.pdbx_strand_id
1 'polypeptide(L)'
;QDLQREAESQGLLDLPAYLALKVRHSLHVVLCRTPAPVAGRALASAPLRLSHSTFPAFLSRCTVNWVPQPPLRCLAYLGTTVLQPLLPSTELPKVVEATLGVHTHAQKVGAPQAEVVYVGLVELLRRAVRGP
;
A
#
# COMPACT_ATOMS: atom_id res chain seq x y z
N GLN A 1 -0.02 11.82 -39.27
CA GLN A 1 -0.63 11.38 -40.55
C GLN A 1 -1.49 10.13 -40.35
N ASP A 2 -0.98 9.03 -39.80
CA ASP A 2 -1.81 7.83 -39.55
C ASP A 2 -2.98 8.09 -38.59
N LEU A 3 -2.75 8.81 -37.48
CA LEU A 3 -3.82 9.24 -36.55
C LEU A 3 -4.89 10.13 -37.20
N GLN A 4 -4.51 10.88 -38.25
CA GLN A 4 -5.45 11.74 -38.97
C GLN A 4 -6.34 10.92 -39.89
N ARG A 5 -5.78 9.92 -40.60
CA ARG A 5 -6.57 8.97 -41.40
C ARG A 5 -7.54 8.18 -40.52
N GLU A 6 -7.10 7.79 -39.32
CA GLU A 6 -7.94 7.10 -38.34
C GLU A 6 -9.12 7.99 -37.87
N ALA A 7 -8.86 9.27 -37.58
CA ALA A 7 -9.92 10.23 -37.22
C ALA A 7 -10.94 10.46 -38.36
N GLU A 8 -10.45 10.66 -39.58
CA GLU A 8 -11.27 10.85 -40.79
C GLU A 8 -12.15 9.62 -41.06
N SER A 9 -11.62 8.41 -40.86
CA SER A 9 -12.37 7.16 -41.02
C SER A 9 -13.52 6.98 -40.00
N GLN A 10 -13.45 7.67 -38.85
CA GLN A 10 -14.48 7.67 -37.81
C GLN A 10 -15.44 8.86 -37.92
N GLY A 11 -15.34 9.66 -38.99
CA GLY A 11 -16.18 10.84 -39.20
C GLY A 11 -15.85 12.01 -38.27
N LEU A 12 -14.68 12.00 -37.63
CA LEU A 12 -14.22 13.07 -36.74
C LEU A 12 -13.30 14.03 -37.52
N LEU A 13 -13.78 15.26 -37.73
CA LEU A 13 -13.04 16.30 -38.46
C LEU A 13 -12.00 17.03 -37.59
N ASP A 14 -12.12 16.91 -36.26
CA ASP A 14 -11.24 17.59 -35.30
C ASP A 14 -10.23 16.60 -34.70
N LEU A 15 -9.03 16.56 -35.29
CA LEU A 15 -7.92 15.69 -34.86
C LEU A 15 -7.55 15.88 -33.37
N PRO A 16 -7.44 17.11 -32.83
CA PRO A 16 -7.35 17.35 -31.39
C PRO A 16 -8.43 16.65 -30.55
N ALA A 17 -9.71 16.72 -30.97
CA ALA A 17 -10.80 16.07 -30.24
C ALA A 17 -10.68 14.55 -30.28
N TYR A 18 -10.34 13.98 -31.44
CA TYR A 18 -10.07 12.55 -31.59
C TYR A 18 -8.92 12.09 -30.69
N LEU A 19 -7.83 12.87 -30.64
CA LEU A 19 -6.66 12.54 -29.83
C LEU A 19 -6.96 12.63 -28.33
N ALA A 20 -7.74 13.64 -27.91
CA ALA A 20 -8.21 13.76 -26.53
C ALA A 20 -9.10 12.57 -26.11
N LEU A 21 -9.99 12.11 -27.01
CA LEU A 21 -10.79 10.91 -26.78
C LEU A 21 -9.92 9.66 -26.65
N LYS A 22 -8.97 9.45 -27.57
CA LYS A 22 -8.07 8.30 -27.55
C LYS A 22 -7.24 8.26 -26.26
N VAL A 23 -6.66 9.39 -25.85
CA VAL A 23 -5.93 9.50 -24.58
C VAL A 23 -6.85 9.19 -23.39
N ARG A 24 -8.07 9.75 -23.36
CA ARG A 24 -9.03 9.50 -22.28
C ARG A 24 -9.42 8.03 -22.15
N HIS A 25 -9.52 7.31 -23.27
CA HIS A 25 -9.91 5.89 -23.29
C HIS A 25 -8.74 4.94 -23.02
N SER A 26 -7.51 5.32 -23.34
CA SER A 26 -6.34 4.45 -23.19
C SER A 26 -5.52 4.72 -21.94
N LEU A 27 -5.60 5.93 -21.37
CA LEU A 27 -4.79 6.31 -20.21
C LEU A 27 -5.58 6.13 -18.91
N HIS A 28 -5.19 5.13 -18.12
CA HIS A 28 -5.65 4.97 -16.75
C HIS A 28 -4.58 5.49 -15.78
N VAL A 29 -4.95 6.44 -14.92
CA VAL A 29 -4.04 7.02 -13.92
C VAL A 29 -4.44 6.51 -12.54
N VAL A 30 -3.52 5.83 -11.85
CA VAL A 30 -3.70 5.37 -10.47
C VAL A 30 -2.87 6.24 -9.55
N LEU A 31 -3.50 6.79 -8.51
CA LEU A 31 -2.85 7.69 -7.56
C LEU A 31 -2.91 7.12 -6.15
N CYS A 32 -1.74 6.74 -5.63
CA CYS A 32 -1.61 6.16 -4.29
C CYS A 32 -1.35 7.28 -3.27
N ARG A 33 -2.16 7.34 -2.21
CA ARG A 33 -1.97 8.27 -1.09
C ARG A 33 -2.20 7.58 0.24
N THR A 34 -1.34 7.89 1.20
CA THR A 34 -1.53 7.48 2.60
C THR A 34 -2.49 8.48 3.26
N PRO A 35 -3.59 8.04 3.90
CA PRO A 35 -4.39 8.93 4.72
C PRO A 35 -3.48 9.45 5.84
N ALA A 36 -3.39 10.78 5.99
CA ALA A 36 -2.52 11.39 7.00
C ALA A 36 -2.83 10.80 8.40
N PRO A 37 -1.82 10.57 9.23
CA PRO A 37 -2.04 10.02 10.56
C PRO A 37 -2.87 10.99 11.41
N VAL A 38 -3.94 10.48 12.03
CA VAL A 38 -4.68 11.20 13.06
C VAL A 38 -3.81 11.16 14.33
N ALA A 39 -3.31 12.32 14.72
CA ALA A 39 -2.58 12.66 15.96
C ALA A 39 -1.21 11.96 16.19
N GLY A 40 -0.14 12.77 16.18
CA GLY A 40 1.17 12.39 16.75
C GLY A 40 2.33 12.18 15.75
N ARG A 41 2.63 13.21 14.95
CA ARG A 41 3.88 13.47 14.17
C ARG A 41 4.46 12.37 13.25
N ALA A 42 4.55 12.77 11.97
CA ALA A 42 5.76 12.87 11.13
C ALA A 42 5.66 12.15 9.77
N LEU A 43 5.34 12.93 8.73
CA LEU A 43 6.06 13.05 7.45
C LEU A 43 5.15 13.79 6.46
N ALA A 44 5.76 14.66 5.66
CA ALA A 44 5.15 15.70 4.85
C ALA A 44 4.36 15.16 3.63
N SER A 45 3.41 14.25 3.83
CA SER A 45 2.34 14.02 2.86
C SER A 45 1.20 14.97 3.20
N ALA A 46 0.99 16.00 2.37
CA ALA A 46 -0.14 16.90 2.53
C ALA A 46 -1.43 16.07 2.76
N PRO A 47 -2.14 16.25 3.89
CA PRO A 47 -3.33 15.48 4.18
C PRO A 47 -4.30 15.57 3.01
N LEU A 48 -4.89 14.43 2.62
CA LEU A 48 -5.92 14.36 1.57
C LEU A 48 -6.92 15.54 1.68
N ARG A 49 -7.32 15.89 2.91
CA ARG A 49 -8.20 17.03 3.20
C ARG A 49 -7.75 18.37 2.60
N LEU A 50 -6.46 18.70 2.55
CA LEU A 50 -5.98 19.97 1.97
C LEU A 50 -6.06 19.97 0.44
N SER A 51 -5.89 18.82 -0.22
CA SER A 51 -6.00 18.71 -1.68
C SER A 51 -7.44 18.60 -2.20
N HIS A 52 -8.40 18.24 -1.33
CA HIS A 52 -9.82 18.14 -1.69
C HIS A 52 -10.40 19.53 -2.00
N SER A 53 -9.96 20.59 -1.32
CA SER A 53 -10.39 21.95 -1.60
C SER A 53 -9.70 22.56 -2.83
N THR A 54 -8.48 22.09 -3.15
CA THR A 54 -7.69 22.62 -4.27
C THR A 54 -8.10 22.02 -5.62
N PHE A 55 -8.56 20.77 -5.65
CA PHE A 55 -8.92 20.07 -6.90
C PHE A 55 -10.22 19.26 -6.77
N PRO A 56 -11.39 19.90 -6.59
CA PRO A 56 -12.66 19.19 -6.42
C PRO A 56 -13.05 18.33 -7.63
N ALA A 57 -12.70 18.76 -8.85
CA ALA A 57 -12.95 18.01 -10.08
C ALA A 57 -12.16 16.69 -10.19
N PHE A 58 -11.06 16.57 -9.44
CA PHE A 58 -10.24 15.37 -9.42
C PHE A 58 -10.98 14.22 -8.72
N LEU A 59 -11.61 14.48 -7.58
CA LEU A 59 -12.33 13.46 -6.82
C LEU A 59 -13.67 13.09 -7.45
N SER A 60 -14.34 14.01 -8.14
CA SER A 60 -15.60 13.71 -8.82
C SER A 60 -15.42 12.80 -10.03
N ARG A 61 -14.18 12.63 -10.52
CA ARG A 61 -13.85 11.78 -11.67
C ARG A 61 -13.03 10.55 -11.32
N CYS A 62 -12.65 10.37 -10.05
CA CYS A 62 -11.83 9.26 -9.59
C CYS A 62 -12.63 8.35 -8.64
N THR A 63 -12.47 7.04 -8.79
CA THR A 63 -12.93 6.07 -7.79
C THR A 63 -11.91 6.01 -6.66
N VAL A 64 -12.34 6.32 -5.43
CA VAL A 64 -11.48 6.22 -4.25
C VAL A 64 -11.63 4.83 -3.64
N ASN A 65 -10.57 4.03 -3.70
CA ASN A 65 -10.52 2.71 -3.09
C ASN A 65 -9.69 2.77 -1.81
N TRP A 66 -10.35 2.48 -0.68
CA TRP A 66 -9.67 2.36 0.60
C TRP A 66 -8.98 1.01 0.70
N VAL A 67 -7.68 1.03 0.97
CA VAL A 67 -6.90 -0.17 1.24
C VAL A 67 -6.82 -0.32 2.76
N PRO A 68 -7.59 -1.24 3.38
CA PRO A 68 -7.52 -1.46 4.81
C PRO A 68 -6.18 -2.10 5.18
N GLN A 69 -5.83 -2.04 6.47
CA GLN A 69 -4.73 -2.84 6.98
C GLN A 69 -5.02 -4.34 6.77
N PRO A 70 -3.98 -5.15 6.48
CA PRO A 70 -4.16 -6.58 6.30
C PRO A 70 -4.68 -7.21 7.61
N PRO A 71 -5.67 -8.11 7.55
CA PRO A 71 -6.18 -8.77 8.75
C PRO A 71 -5.09 -9.69 9.34
N LEU A 72 -5.12 -9.89 10.66
CA LEU A 72 -4.10 -10.69 11.37
C LEU A 72 -3.91 -12.09 10.79
N ARG A 73 -4.97 -12.72 10.28
CA ARG A 73 -4.88 -14.03 9.60
C ARG A 73 -3.98 -14.02 8.36
N CYS A 74 -3.95 -12.92 7.60
CA CYS A 74 -3.09 -12.79 6.43
C CYS A 74 -1.63 -12.64 6.85
N LEU A 75 -1.38 -11.91 7.94
CA LEU A 75 -0.04 -11.79 8.53
C LEU A 75 0.42 -13.13 9.11
N ALA A 76 -0.48 -13.89 9.74
CA ALA A 76 -0.20 -15.22 10.27
C ALA A 76 0.19 -16.19 9.15
N TYR A 77 -0.60 -16.19 8.06
CA TYR A 77 -0.31 -16.98 6.86
C TYR A 77 1.05 -16.61 6.28
N LEU A 78 1.32 -15.31 6.05
CA LEU A 78 2.60 -14.82 5.54
C LEU A 78 3.76 -15.25 6.45
N GLY A 79 3.62 -15.07 7.76
CA GLY A 79 4.62 -15.47 8.75
C GLY A 79 4.89 -16.97 8.70
N THR A 80 3.85 -17.78 8.57
CA THR A 80 3.98 -19.24 8.42
C THR A 80 4.74 -19.57 7.13
N THR A 81 4.33 -19.02 5.98
CA THR A 81 4.98 -19.28 4.68
C THR A 81 6.46 -18.86 4.67
N VAL A 82 6.80 -17.73 5.29
CA VAL A 82 8.18 -17.22 5.32
C VAL A 82 9.07 -17.96 6.33
N LEU A 83 8.53 -18.34 7.49
CA LEU A 83 9.30 -18.97 8.56
C LEU A 83 9.35 -20.50 8.47
N GLN A 84 8.43 -21.13 7.75
CA GLN A 84 8.38 -22.58 7.55
C GLN A 84 9.72 -23.21 7.11
N PRO A 85 10.51 -22.63 6.18
CA PRO A 85 11.81 -23.21 5.82
C PRO A 85 12.91 -22.98 6.87
N LEU A 86 12.70 -22.11 7.85
CA LEU A 86 13.72 -21.68 8.81
C LEU A 86 13.55 -22.31 10.20
N LEU A 87 12.34 -22.77 10.52
CA LEU A 87 11.99 -23.23 11.85
C LEU A 87 11.40 -24.65 11.81
N PRO A 88 11.63 -25.46 12.85
CA PRO A 88 10.92 -26.73 12.99
C PRO A 88 9.41 -26.48 13.11
N SER A 89 8.62 -27.41 12.57
CA SER A 89 7.15 -27.31 12.55
C SER A 89 6.51 -27.20 13.93
N THR A 90 7.20 -27.65 14.98
CA THR A 90 6.79 -27.57 16.38
C THR A 90 6.92 -26.16 16.99
N GLU A 91 7.86 -25.35 16.52
CA GLU A 91 8.11 -24.00 17.02
C GLU A 91 7.43 -22.92 16.16
N LEU A 92 7.18 -23.23 14.89
CA LEU A 92 6.57 -22.33 13.92
C LEU A 92 5.30 -21.62 14.44
N PRO A 93 4.30 -22.31 15.04
CA PRO A 93 3.09 -21.64 15.52
C PRO A 93 3.36 -20.61 16.62
N LYS A 94 4.27 -20.93 17.56
CA LYS A 94 4.62 -20.05 18.68
C LYS A 94 5.34 -18.80 18.19
N VAL A 95 6.24 -18.94 17.23
CA VAL A 95 7.00 -17.82 16.66
C VAL A 95 6.08 -16.92 15.82
N VAL A 96 5.16 -17.51 15.04
CA VAL A 96 4.15 -16.75 14.29
C VAL A 96 3.23 -15.98 15.24
N GLU A 97 2.74 -16.61 16.30
CA GLU A 97 1.91 -15.96 17.32
C GLU A 97 2.65 -14.80 18.01
N ALA A 98 3.90 -15.01 18.44
CA ALA A 98 4.72 -13.97 19.04
C ALA A 98 4.97 -12.80 18.07
N THR A 99 5.20 -13.08 16.78
CA THR A 99 5.39 -12.07 15.73
C THR A 99 4.12 -11.24 15.53
N LEU A 100 2.95 -11.87 15.55
CA LEU A 100 1.66 -11.17 15.50
C LEU A 100 1.42 -10.31 16.74
N GLY A 101 1.79 -10.81 17.92
CA GLY A 101 1.76 -10.06 19.18
C GLY A 101 2.63 -8.80 19.10
N VAL A 102 3.86 -8.93 18.60
CA VAL A 102 4.76 -7.80 18.35
C VAL A 102 4.16 -6.82 17.34
N HIS A 103 3.65 -7.31 16.21
CA HIS A 103 3.05 -6.45 15.19
C HIS A 103 1.86 -5.65 15.73
N THR A 104 0.94 -6.30 16.43
CA THR A 104 -0.23 -5.64 17.05
C THR A 104 0.18 -4.65 18.13
N HIS A 105 1.23 -4.94 18.91
CA HIS A 105 1.77 -4.00 19.88
C HIS A 105 2.42 -2.80 19.19
N ALA A 106 3.26 -3.02 18.18
CA ALA A 106 3.90 -2.00 17.35
C ALA A 106 2.88 -1.03 16.73
N GLN A 107 1.75 -1.55 16.26
CA GLN A 107 0.64 -0.72 15.74
C GLN A 107 0.03 0.20 16.80
N LYS A 108 0.00 -0.21 18.07
CA LYS A 108 -0.56 0.60 19.18
C LYS A 108 0.39 1.71 19.63
N VAL A 109 1.71 1.46 19.58
CA VAL A 109 2.73 2.39 20.08
C VAL A 109 3.18 3.44 19.05
N GLY A 110 2.93 3.21 17.76
CA GLY A 110 3.26 4.16 16.70
C GLY A 110 4.71 4.12 16.22
N ALA A 111 5.02 4.93 15.20
CA ALA A 111 6.21 4.76 14.33
C ALA A 111 7.58 4.69 15.04
N PRO A 112 7.95 5.56 16.01
CA PRO A 112 9.29 5.50 16.60
C PRO A 112 9.46 4.30 17.55
N GLN A 113 8.40 3.89 18.23
CA GLN A 113 8.44 2.79 19.20
C GLN A 113 8.32 1.44 18.49
N ALA A 114 7.56 1.38 17.39
CA ALA A 114 7.44 0.20 16.55
C ALA A 114 8.79 -0.29 16.01
N GLU A 115 9.65 0.61 15.53
CA GLU A 115 10.98 0.26 15.00
C GLU A 115 11.82 -0.48 16.05
N VAL A 116 11.86 0.04 17.28
CA VAL A 116 12.59 -0.59 18.39
C VAL A 116 12.06 -1.99 18.68
N VAL A 117 10.74 -2.17 18.67
CA VAL A 117 10.11 -3.48 18.91
C VAL A 117 10.47 -4.48 17.79
N TYR A 118 10.45 -4.06 16.52
CA TYR A 118 10.83 -4.93 15.41
C TYR A 118 12.31 -5.31 15.43
N VAL A 119 13.20 -4.37 15.77
CA VAL A 119 14.64 -4.66 15.95
C VAL A 119 14.83 -5.71 17.05
N GLY A 120 14.13 -5.56 18.19
CA GLY A 120 14.14 -6.55 19.27
C GLY A 120 13.69 -7.94 18.82
N LEU A 121 12.61 -8.02 18.03
CA LEU A 121 12.12 -9.28 17.48
C LEU A 121 13.13 -9.94 16.53
N VAL A 122 13.70 -9.17 15.60
CA VAL A 122 14.70 -9.68 14.66
C VAL A 122 15.91 -10.24 15.40
N GLU A 123 16.36 -9.55 16.44
CA GLU A 123 17.52 -9.99 17.22
C GLU A 123 17.21 -11.25 18.04
N LEU A 124 15.99 -11.39 18.57
CA LEU A 124 15.52 -12.62 19.22
C LEU A 124 15.47 -13.80 18.23
N LEU A 125 14.91 -13.59 17.03
CA LEU A 125 14.86 -14.61 15.98
C LEU A 125 16.25 -15.01 15.51
N ARG A 126 17.16 -14.04 15.34
CA ARG A 126 18.55 -14.30 14.98
C ARG A 126 19.26 -15.16 16.03
N ARG A 127 18.99 -14.95 17.32
CA ARG A 127 19.50 -15.80 18.41
C ARG A 127 18.91 -17.20 18.36
N ALA A 128 17.60 -17.32 18.16
CA ALA A 128 16.93 -18.62 18.06
C ALA A 128 17.45 -19.48 16.90
N VAL A 129 17.70 -18.88 15.73
CA VAL A 129 18.22 -19.59 14.54
C VAL A 129 19.68 -20.02 14.70
N ARG A 130 20.49 -19.30 15.48
CA ARG A 130 21.92 -19.62 15.67
C ARG A 130 22.17 -20.74 16.70
N GLY A 131 21.13 -21.22 17.39
CA GLY A 131 21.24 -22.19 18.47
C GLY A 131 21.65 -21.57 19.81
N PRO A 132 21.59 -22.34 20.91
CA PRO A 132 22.13 -21.94 22.22
C PRO A 132 23.65 -21.69 22.17
#